data_AF-A0A0F9QR91-F1
#
_entry.id   AF-A0A0F9QR91-F1
#
_cell.length_a   1.000
_cell.length_b   1.000
_cell.length_c   1.000
_cell.angle_alpha   90.00
_cell.angle_beta   90.00
_cell.angle_gamma   90.00
#
_symmetry.space_group_name_H-M   'P 1'
#
loop_
_entity.id
_entity.type
_entity.pdbx_description
1 polymer ?
#
loop_
_entity_poly.entity_id
_entity_poly.type
_entity_poly.pdbx_seq_one_letter_code
_entity_poly.pdbx_strand_id
1 'polypeptide(L)'
;MNPECSDCGNKVHDTTCRNHPNNRKRYDSVKDSGERREFSTGSVRDVRKGKGRFDLIPPCALLRLAQHYENGAVKYGDRNWEKGQPLSSYVDSMLRHGQDYLSGDRSEDHLAAIAWNAFSVIFTEEMIGFGKLPKEFADLPLSIPNRPDWVA
;
A
#
# COMPACT_ATOMS: atom_id res chain seq x y z
N MET A 1 20.19 -41.15 -13.70
CA MET A 1 18.94 -40.38 -13.87
C MET A 1 18.17 -40.49 -12.56
N ASN A 2 17.81 -39.41 -11.85
CA ASN A 2 17.65 -37.99 -12.20
C ASN A 2 18.54 -37.09 -11.32
N PRO A 3 19.20 -36.05 -11.85
CA PRO A 3 19.94 -35.12 -11.00
C PRO A 3 18.98 -34.13 -10.34
N GLU A 4 19.32 -33.83 -9.11
CA GLU A 4 18.46 -33.23 -8.12
C GLU A 4 18.49 -31.71 -8.17
N CYS A 5 17.61 -31.12 -7.38
CA CYS A 5 17.30 -29.70 -7.29
C CYS A 5 18.53 -28.76 -7.29
N SER A 6 18.73 -27.93 -8.32
CA SER A 6 19.77 -26.88 -8.30
C SER A 6 19.32 -25.56 -7.65
N ASP A 7 18.04 -25.48 -7.26
CA ASP A 7 17.38 -24.60 -6.25
C ASP A 7 15.82 -24.70 -6.31
N CYS A 8 15.21 -25.42 -7.28
CA CYS A 8 13.80 -25.90 -7.14
C CYS A 8 13.31 -26.95 -8.17
N GLY A 9 14.12 -27.42 -9.13
CA GLY A 9 13.73 -28.48 -10.10
C GLY A 9 13.60 -29.89 -9.51
N ASN A 10 13.12 -30.01 -8.26
CA ASN A 10 13.21 -31.18 -7.39
C ASN A 10 12.82 -32.53 -8.05
N LYS A 11 13.76 -33.47 -8.12
CA LYS A 11 13.64 -34.60 -7.19
C LYS A 11 14.82 -34.50 -6.24
N VAL A 12 14.49 -34.61 -4.96
CA VAL A 12 15.33 -34.49 -3.76
C VAL A 12 15.60 -33.05 -3.33
N HIS A 13 15.10 -32.78 -2.14
CA HIS A 13 15.06 -31.50 -1.46
C HIS A 13 16.33 -31.35 -0.64
N ASP A 14 17.34 -30.68 -1.20
CA ASP A 14 18.46 -30.20 -0.39
C ASP A 14 17.96 -29.11 0.59
N THR A 15 18.28 -29.26 1.86
CA THR A 15 17.98 -28.28 2.93
C THR A 15 18.60 -26.90 2.69
N THR A 16 19.59 -26.79 1.80
CA THR A 16 20.23 -25.51 1.43
C THR A 16 19.43 -24.72 0.38
N CYS A 17 18.40 -25.32 -0.22
CA CYS A 17 17.55 -24.65 -1.20
C CYS A 17 16.86 -23.42 -0.59
N ARG A 18 16.95 -22.27 -1.27
CA ARG A 18 16.35 -21.00 -0.82
C ARG A 18 14.83 -21.01 -0.84
N ASN A 19 14.25 -21.87 -1.69
CA ASN A 19 12.82 -22.10 -1.78
C ASN A 19 12.34 -23.31 -0.96
N HIS A 20 13.22 -23.87 -0.11
CA HIS A 20 12.86 -25.01 0.71
C HIS A 20 11.79 -24.60 1.74
N PRO A 21 10.71 -25.37 1.95
CA PRO A 21 9.65 -25.02 2.89
C PRO A 21 10.12 -24.91 4.35
N ASN A 22 11.30 -25.47 4.68
CA ASN A 22 11.98 -25.31 5.98
C ASN A 22 12.98 -24.14 6.04
N ASN A 23 13.31 -23.48 4.92
CA ASN A 23 14.18 -22.30 4.87
C ASN A 23 13.36 -21.00 5.00
N ARG A 24 12.29 -21.03 5.81
CA ARG A 24 11.55 -19.82 6.16
C ARG A 24 12.38 -19.04 7.16
N LYS A 25 12.50 -17.72 6.95
CA LYS A 25 13.01 -16.78 7.96
C LYS A 25 12.26 -17.06 9.27
N ARG A 26 12.97 -17.60 10.27
CA ARG A 26 12.40 -17.79 11.61
C ARG A 26 12.39 -16.42 12.29
N TYR A 27 11.20 -15.94 12.63
CA TYR A 27 11.03 -14.75 13.46
C TYR A 27 11.17 -15.21 14.92
N ASP A 28 12.39 -15.16 15.44
CA ASP A 28 12.75 -15.59 16.80
C ASP A 28 12.50 -14.50 17.86
N SER A 29 12.15 -13.29 17.42
CA SER A 29 12.02 -12.11 18.27
C SER A 29 10.83 -11.25 17.84
N VAL A 30 10.20 -10.61 18.83
CA VAL A 30 9.15 -9.61 18.63
C VAL A 30 9.83 -8.23 18.62
N LYS A 31 9.50 -7.40 17.62
CA LYS A 31 9.95 -6.00 17.60
C LYS A 31 9.31 -5.24 18.75
N ASP A 32 10.12 -4.43 19.42
CA ASP A 32 9.78 -3.85 20.71
C ASP A 32 10.25 -2.39 20.81
N SER A 33 9.37 -1.48 21.24
CA SER A 33 9.71 -0.06 21.45
C SER A 33 10.42 0.21 22.78
N GLY A 34 10.40 -0.73 23.72
CA GLY A 34 10.89 -0.55 25.09
C GLY A 34 9.85 0.00 26.07
N GLU A 35 8.70 0.47 25.60
CA GLU A 35 7.60 0.94 26.46
C GLU A 35 6.47 -0.11 26.56
N ARG A 36 5.65 -0.06 27.62
CA ARG A 36 4.62 -1.07 27.90
C ARG A 36 3.26 -0.46 28.22
N ARG A 37 2.22 -1.14 27.75
CA ARG A 37 0.84 -1.01 28.19
C ARG A 37 0.41 -2.30 28.88
N GLU A 38 -0.01 -2.18 30.11
CA GLU A 38 -0.60 -3.27 30.89
C GLU A 38 -2.12 -3.17 30.85
N PHE A 39 -2.77 -4.32 30.86
CA PHE A 39 -4.22 -4.45 30.96
C PHE A 39 -4.57 -5.05 32.32
N SER A 40 -5.77 -4.77 32.83
CA SER A 40 -6.24 -5.31 34.12
C SER A 40 -6.28 -6.84 34.16
N THR A 41 -6.26 -7.51 33.01
CA THR A 41 -6.17 -8.97 32.87
C THR A 41 -4.75 -9.51 33.08
N GLY A 42 -3.75 -8.65 33.29
CA GLY A 42 -2.33 -9.02 33.36
C GLY A 42 -1.65 -9.13 31.99
N SER A 43 -2.39 -8.96 30.88
CA SER A 43 -1.79 -8.90 29.54
C SER A 43 -0.91 -7.66 29.41
N VAL A 44 0.24 -7.81 28.74
CA VAL A 44 1.16 -6.70 28.44
C VAL A 44 1.38 -6.61 26.93
N ARG A 45 1.33 -5.39 26.40
CA ARG A 45 1.61 -5.09 24.99
C ARG A 45 2.50 -3.88 24.86
N ASP A 46 3.21 -3.81 23.74
CA ASP A 46 3.96 -2.62 23.36
C ASP A 46 3.02 -1.41 23.20
N VAL A 47 3.52 -0.20 23.44
CA VAL A 47 2.75 1.03 23.29
C VAL A 47 2.31 1.24 21.85
N ARG A 48 1.27 2.08 21.70
CA ARG A 48 0.59 2.27 20.43
C ARG A 48 1.15 3.41 19.57
N LYS A 49 1.90 4.33 20.18
CA LYS A 49 2.33 5.58 19.53
C LYS A 49 3.08 5.28 18.21
N GLY A 50 2.73 6.00 17.15
CA GLY A 50 3.38 5.88 15.82
C GLY A 50 2.95 4.69 14.96
N LYS A 51 2.04 3.81 15.41
CA LYS A 51 1.67 2.58 14.68
C LYS A 51 0.36 2.67 13.89
N GLY A 52 -0.36 3.78 13.99
CA GLY A 52 -1.68 3.96 13.37
C GLY A 52 -2.85 3.33 14.15
N ARG A 53 -4.07 3.63 13.69
CA ARG A 53 -5.35 3.28 14.29
C ARG A 53 -6.27 2.56 13.30
N PHE A 54 -5.84 1.41 12.79
CA PHE A 54 -6.63 0.64 11.81
C PHE A 54 -8.03 0.28 12.32
N ASP A 55 -8.17 0.04 13.63
CA ASP A 55 -9.44 -0.21 14.32
C ASP A 55 -10.44 0.96 14.27
N LEU A 56 -9.98 2.18 13.97
CA LEU A 56 -10.86 3.35 13.83
C LEU A 56 -11.29 3.61 12.39
N ILE A 57 -10.74 2.90 11.41
CA ILE A 57 -11.14 3.09 10.01
C ILE A 57 -12.49 2.39 9.81
N PRO A 58 -13.53 3.09 9.33
CA PRO A 58 -14.84 2.48 9.11
C PRO A 58 -14.73 1.27 8.16
N PRO A 59 -15.12 0.05 8.58
CA PRO A 59 -14.99 -1.14 7.75
C PRO A 59 -15.74 -1.03 6.42
N CYS A 60 -16.88 -0.34 6.39
CA CYS A 60 -17.64 -0.10 5.17
C CYS A 60 -16.89 0.77 4.15
N ALA A 61 -16.07 1.73 4.60
CA ALA A 61 -15.26 2.56 3.71
C ALA A 61 -14.11 1.73 3.10
N LEU A 62 -13.48 0.86 3.90
CA LEU A 62 -12.45 -0.06 3.41
C LEU A 62 -13.00 -1.04 2.37
N LEU A 63 -14.20 -1.56 2.59
CA LEU A 63 -14.84 -2.46 1.63
C LEU A 63 -15.10 -1.77 0.28
N ARG A 64 -15.65 -0.55 0.29
CA ARG A 64 -15.90 0.23 -0.94
C ARG A 64 -14.60 0.52 -1.70
N LEU A 65 -13.53 0.89 -0.97
CA LEU A 65 -12.21 1.08 -1.56
C LEU A 65 -11.66 -0.22 -2.16
N ALA A 66 -11.78 -1.34 -1.45
CA ALA A 66 -11.32 -2.65 -1.94
C ALA A 66 -12.08 -3.09 -3.21
N GLN A 67 -13.39 -2.86 -3.28
CA GLN A 67 -14.19 -3.11 -4.48
C GLN A 67 -13.77 -2.22 -5.66
N HIS A 68 -13.37 -0.97 -5.39
CA HIS A 68 -12.82 -0.10 -6.44
C HIS A 68 -11.49 -0.65 -7.00
N TYR A 69 -10.61 -1.18 -6.14
CA TYR A 69 -9.40 -1.90 -6.59
C TYR A 69 -9.74 -3.17 -7.38
N GLU A 70 -10.72 -3.96 -6.95
CA GLU A 70 -11.20 -5.16 -7.65
C GLU A 70 -11.69 -4.81 -9.06
N ASN A 71 -12.55 -3.80 -9.20
CA ASN A 71 -13.05 -3.33 -10.49
C ASN A 71 -11.90 -2.86 -11.41
N GLY A 72 -10.92 -2.16 -10.84
CA GLY A 72 -9.70 -1.77 -11.54
C GLY A 72 -8.88 -2.96 -11.99
N ALA A 73 -8.73 -4.00 -11.17
CA ALA A 73 -8.00 -5.22 -11.50
C ALA A 73 -8.69 -6.02 -12.61
N VAL A 74 -10.02 -6.13 -12.59
CA VAL A 74 -10.79 -6.74 -13.69
C VAL A 74 -10.53 -6.02 -15.01
N LYS A 75 -10.45 -4.69 -14.99
CA LYS A 75 -10.31 -3.85 -16.20
C LYS A 75 -8.88 -3.73 -16.71
N TYR A 76 -7.90 -3.60 -15.81
CA TYR A 76 -6.52 -3.23 -16.14
C TYR A 76 -5.48 -4.30 -15.73
N GLY A 77 -5.92 -5.40 -15.13
CA GLY A 77 -5.07 -6.42 -14.55
C GLY A 77 -4.62 -6.08 -13.12
N ASP A 78 -4.21 -7.13 -12.40
CA ASP A 78 -3.67 -7.00 -11.05
C ASP A 78 -2.48 -6.03 -11.00
N ARG A 79 -2.40 -5.25 -9.92
CA ARG A 79 -1.24 -4.39 -9.60
C ARG A 79 -0.92 -3.31 -10.65
N ASN A 80 -1.79 -3.05 -11.63
CA ASN A 80 -1.54 -2.03 -12.67
C ASN A 80 -1.27 -0.65 -12.07
N TRP A 81 -1.95 -0.31 -10.98
CA TRP A 81 -1.80 0.97 -10.26
C TRP A 81 -0.40 1.19 -9.67
N GLU A 82 0.40 0.13 -9.44
CA GLU A 82 1.75 0.25 -8.88
C GLU A 82 2.76 0.85 -9.85
N LYS A 83 2.42 0.91 -11.15
CA LYS A 83 3.26 1.55 -12.18
C LYS A 83 3.41 3.06 -11.96
N GLY A 84 2.51 3.66 -11.18
CA GLY A 84 2.46 5.11 -11.00
C GLY A 84 2.03 5.85 -12.27
N GLN A 85 1.75 7.14 -12.08
CA GLN A 85 1.48 8.12 -13.13
C GLN A 85 1.72 9.52 -12.52
N PRO A 86 1.70 10.60 -13.33
CA PRO A 86 1.86 11.95 -12.80
C PRO A 86 0.81 12.28 -11.72
N LEU A 87 1.26 12.92 -10.63
CA LEU A 87 0.42 13.27 -9.48
C LEU A 87 -0.76 14.15 -9.89
N SER A 88 -0.58 15.04 -10.86
CA SER A 88 -1.65 15.85 -11.46
C SER A 88 -2.80 15.01 -12.01
N SER A 89 -2.52 13.83 -12.57
CA SER A 89 -3.55 12.94 -13.14
C SER A 89 -4.45 12.35 -12.07
N TYR A 90 -3.88 11.96 -10.92
CA TYR A 90 -4.67 11.51 -9.78
C TYR A 90 -5.50 12.66 -9.18
N VAL A 91 -4.89 13.84 -9.02
CA VAL A 91 -5.56 15.01 -8.45
C VAL A 91 -6.72 15.49 -9.32
N ASP A 92 -6.53 15.56 -10.64
CA ASP A 92 -7.62 15.88 -11.58
C ASP A 92 -8.77 14.89 -11.46
N SER A 93 -8.48 13.58 -11.50
CA SER A 93 -9.52 12.56 -11.38
C SER A 93 -10.26 12.61 -10.05
N MET A 94 -9.53 12.86 -8.96
CA MET A 94 -10.10 13.05 -7.62
C MET A 94 -11.06 14.25 -7.59
N LEU A 95 -10.67 15.38 -8.19
CA LEU A 95 -11.50 16.58 -8.25
C LEU A 95 -12.76 16.36 -9.08
N ARG A 96 -12.67 15.69 -10.23
CA ARG A 96 -13.83 15.37 -11.08
C ARG A 96 -14.85 14.51 -10.34
N HIS A 97 -14.43 13.40 -9.72
CA HIS A 97 -15.34 12.59 -8.90
C HIS A 97 -15.93 13.38 -7.71
N GLY A 98 -15.18 14.34 -7.16
CA GLY A 98 -15.69 15.26 -6.16
C GLY A 98 -16.81 16.17 -6.68
N GLN A 99 -16.64 16.73 -7.88
CA GLN A 99 -17.67 17.53 -8.54
C GLN A 99 -18.90 16.70 -8.92
N ASP A 100 -18.71 15.49 -9.45
CA ASP A 100 -19.81 14.59 -9.80
C ASP A 100 -20.63 14.24 -8.56
N TYR A 101 -19.97 13.85 -7.46
CA TYR A 101 -20.64 13.58 -6.19
C TYR A 101 -21.39 14.81 -5.65
N LEU A 102 -20.77 16.00 -5.72
CA LEU A 102 -21.37 17.27 -5.30
C LEU A 102 -22.61 17.61 -6.13
N SER A 103 -22.59 17.32 -7.43
CA SER A 103 -23.71 17.53 -8.34
C SER A 103 -24.88 16.58 -8.12
N GLY A 104 -24.68 15.55 -7.27
CA GLY A 104 -25.70 14.54 -6.94
C GLY A 104 -25.58 13.27 -7.75
N ASP A 105 -24.54 13.10 -8.59
CA ASP A 105 -24.32 11.87 -9.34
C ASP A 105 -23.99 10.70 -8.39
N ARG A 106 -24.64 9.57 -8.63
CA ARG A 106 -24.48 8.30 -7.90
C ARG A 106 -24.39 7.12 -8.88
N SER A 107 -24.08 7.39 -10.15
CA SER A 107 -23.93 6.41 -11.22
C SER A 107 -22.78 5.43 -10.96
N GLU A 108 -21.79 5.85 -10.18
CA GLU A 108 -20.72 5.02 -9.65
C GLU A 108 -20.36 5.40 -8.20
N ASP A 109 -19.44 4.64 -7.60
CA ASP A 109 -18.91 4.95 -6.28
C ASP A 109 -17.83 6.05 -6.33
N HIS A 110 -18.26 7.29 -6.53
CA HIS A 110 -17.35 8.44 -6.61
C HIS A 110 -16.51 8.63 -5.33
N LEU A 111 -17.05 8.34 -4.14
CA LEU A 111 -16.29 8.49 -2.89
C LEU A 111 -15.16 7.45 -2.79
N ALA A 112 -15.40 6.21 -3.24
CA ALA A 112 -14.34 5.21 -3.33
C ALA A 112 -13.29 5.60 -4.38
N ALA A 113 -13.70 6.17 -5.51
CA ALA A 113 -12.79 6.66 -6.54
C ALA A 113 -11.92 7.83 -6.03
N ILE A 114 -12.50 8.77 -5.27
CA ILE A 114 -11.76 9.84 -4.58
C ILE A 114 -10.73 9.25 -3.63
N ALA A 115 -11.15 8.31 -2.77
CA ALA A 115 -10.25 7.65 -1.81
C ALA A 115 -9.11 6.89 -2.52
N TRP A 116 -9.41 6.20 -3.61
CA TRP A 116 -8.41 5.48 -4.40
C TRP A 116 -7.36 6.43 -5.01
N ASN A 117 -7.79 7.58 -5.55
CA ASN A 117 -6.86 8.58 -6.07
C ASN A 117 -5.97 9.16 -4.96
N ALA A 118 -6.53 9.46 -3.80
CA ALA A 118 -5.76 9.93 -2.64
C ALA A 118 -4.73 8.89 -2.16
N PHE A 119 -5.11 7.61 -2.12
CA PHE A 119 -4.18 6.52 -1.77
C PHE A 119 -3.07 6.38 -2.81
N SER A 120 -3.39 6.52 -4.09
CA SER A 120 -2.42 6.43 -5.19
C SER A 120 -1.43 7.61 -5.20
N VAL A 121 -1.87 8.81 -4.81
CA VAL A 121 -0.97 9.95 -4.56
C VAL A 121 0.03 9.63 -3.46
N ILE A 122 -0.45 9.21 -2.28
CA ILE A 122 0.41 8.84 -1.13
C ILE A 122 1.42 7.76 -1.52
N PHE A 123 0.96 6.71 -2.20
CA PHE A 123 1.83 5.64 -2.66
C PHE A 123 2.91 6.15 -3.63
N THR A 124 2.49 6.95 -4.62
CA THR A 124 3.41 7.46 -5.65
C THR A 124 4.47 8.37 -5.03
N GLU A 125 4.07 9.25 -4.11
CA GLU A 125 4.97 10.10 -3.32
C GLU A 125 6.02 9.28 -2.54
N GLU A 126 5.58 8.29 -1.76
CA GLU A 126 6.49 7.41 -1.01
C GLU A 126 7.46 6.65 -1.95
N MET A 127 6.96 6.14 -3.07
CA MET A 127 7.80 5.42 -4.03
C MET A 127 8.79 6.33 -4.75
N ILE A 128 8.46 7.58 -5.04
CA ILE A 128 9.43 8.57 -5.53
C ILE A 128 10.48 8.84 -4.46
N GLY A 129 10.07 9.04 -3.20
CA GLY A 129 10.98 9.23 -2.07
C GLY A 129 11.95 8.06 -1.86
N PHE A 130 11.52 6.82 -2.13
CA PHE A 130 12.38 5.63 -2.11
C PHE A 130 13.19 5.40 -3.38
N GLY A 131 13.09 6.28 -4.39
CA GLY A 131 13.75 6.13 -5.69
C GLY A 131 13.24 4.93 -6.50
N LYS A 132 11.98 4.52 -6.29
CA LYS A 132 11.32 3.40 -6.98
C LYS A 132 10.45 3.83 -8.15
N LEU A 133 9.99 5.08 -8.16
CA LEU A 133 9.27 5.68 -9.29
C LEU A 133 9.99 6.95 -9.80
N PRO A 134 9.77 7.33 -11.07
CA PRO A 134 10.36 8.53 -11.67
C PRO A 134 9.97 9.80 -10.92
N LYS A 135 10.92 10.72 -10.69
CA LYS A 135 10.66 12.00 -10.01
C LYS A 135 9.74 12.91 -10.81
N GLU A 136 9.72 12.73 -12.14
CA GLU A 136 8.89 13.46 -13.09
C GLU A 136 7.40 13.23 -12.84
N PHE A 137 7.02 12.17 -12.12
CA PHE A 137 5.64 11.98 -11.69
C PHE A 137 5.21 13.02 -10.64
N ALA A 138 6.13 13.70 -9.94
CA ALA A 138 5.82 14.76 -9.00
C ALA A 138 5.55 16.12 -9.68
N ASP A 139 4.59 16.16 -10.60
CA ASP A 139 4.34 17.27 -11.53
C ASP A 139 3.35 18.34 -11.03
N LEU A 140 2.86 18.24 -9.79
CA LEU A 140 1.98 19.24 -9.20
C LEU A 140 2.70 20.59 -9.00
N PRO A 141 2.01 21.73 -9.19
CA PRO A 141 2.62 23.06 -9.11
C PRO A 141 3.28 23.33 -7.75
N LEU A 142 4.47 23.95 -7.80
CA LEU A 142 5.29 24.34 -6.64
C LEU A 142 4.75 25.63 -6.00
N SER A 143 3.61 25.57 -5.30
CA SER A 143 3.02 26.77 -4.68
C SER A 143 3.13 26.85 -3.15
N ILE A 144 3.78 25.87 -2.48
CA ILE A 144 3.86 25.84 -1.00
C ILE A 144 5.32 25.77 -0.53
N PRO A 145 5.76 26.65 0.40
CA PRO A 145 7.04 26.52 1.08
C PRO A 145 7.12 25.23 1.91
N ASN A 146 8.29 24.55 1.92
CA ASN A 146 8.59 23.30 2.66
C ASN A 146 8.08 21.99 2.02
N ARG A 147 8.20 21.84 0.70
CA ARG A 147 8.03 20.54 0.04
C ARG A 147 9.22 19.62 0.40
N PRO A 148 9.03 18.29 0.53
CA PRO A 148 10.14 17.37 0.67
C PRO A 148 11.14 17.49 -0.50
N ASP A 149 12.43 17.35 -0.23
CA ASP A 149 13.50 17.59 -1.23
C ASP A 149 13.46 16.63 -2.43
N TRP A 150 12.75 15.49 -2.32
CA TRP A 150 12.58 14.53 -3.41
C TRP A 150 11.53 14.94 -4.44
N VAL A 151 10.81 16.04 -4.18
CA VAL A 151 9.79 16.62 -5.06
C VAL A 151 10.36 17.74 -5.96
N ALA A 152 11.68 17.89 -5.99
CA ALA A 152 12.44 18.87 -6.78
C ALA A 152 13.28 18.19 -7.87
#